data_AF-A0A317C8C2-F1
#
_entry.id   AF-A0A317C8C2-F1
#
_cell.length_a   1.000
_cell.length_b   1.000
_cell.length_c   1.000
_cell.angle_alpha   90.00
_cell.angle_beta   90.00
_cell.angle_gamma   90.00
#
_symmetry.space_group_name_H-M   'P 1'
#
loop_
_entity.id
_entity.type
_entity.pdbx_description
1 polymer ?
#
loop_
_entity_poly.entity_id
_entity_poly.type
_entity_poly.pdbx_seq_one_letter_code
_entity_poly.pdbx_strand_id
1 'polypeptide(L)' 'MASSTKYSVILEEDENIWTSNVVRRASRKELIVSKTETGFKTEEEAQAWGDEALKEFVEQQGTRNKRHNEKR' A
#
# COMPACT_ATOMS: atom_id res chain seq x y z
N MET A 1 10.06 11.04 -17.32
CA MET A 1 9.06 11.24 -16.24
C MET A 1 9.14 10.03 -15.32
N ALA A 2 9.60 10.20 -14.08
CA ALA A 2 9.66 9.14 -13.10
C ALA A 2 8.74 9.52 -11.94
N SER A 3 7.44 9.31 -12.12
CA SER A 3 6.53 9.19 -10.98
C SER A 3 6.85 7.86 -10.31
N SER A 4 7.98 7.79 -9.59
CA SER A 4 8.26 6.64 -8.74
C SER A 4 7.35 6.75 -7.53
N THR A 5 6.08 6.36 -7.70
CA THR A 5 5.14 6.29 -6.60
C THR A 5 5.75 5.34 -5.57
N LYS A 6 6.07 5.87 -4.39
CA LYS A 6 6.74 5.11 -3.32
C LYS A 6 5.89 3.94 -2.83
N TYR A 7 4.59 3.99 -3.11
CA TYR A 7 3.60 2.99 -2.72
C TYR A 7 2.85 2.50 -3.96
N SER A 8 2.43 1.24 -3.94
CA SER A 8 1.66 0.60 -4.99
C SER A 8 0.75 -0.46 -4.37
N VAL A 9 -0.35 -0.80 -5.05
CA VAL A 9 -1.25 -1.89 -4.67
C VAL A 9 -0.98 -3.06 -5.62
N ILE A 10 -0.83 -4.26 -5.08
CA ILE A 10 -0.71 -5.51 -5.83
C ILE A 10 -1.89 -6.38 -5.41
N LEU A 11 -2.65 -6.86 -6.39
CA LEU A 11 -3.72 -7.82 -6.16
C LEU A 11 -3.20 -9.22 -6.50
N GLU A 12 -3.48 -10.18 -5.63
CA GLU A 12 -3.21 -11.60 -5.84
C GLU A 12 -4.52 -12.37 -5.71
N GLU A 13 -4.81 -13.21 -6.70
CA GLU A 13 -5.96 -14.10 -6.68
C GLU A 13 -5.50 -15.50 -6.25
N ASP A 14 -6.13 -16.06 -5.22
CA ASP A 14 -5.89 -17.42 -4.77
C ASP A 14 -7.22 -18.12 -4.50
N GLU A 15 -7.45 -19.26 -5.15
CA GLU A 15 -8.66 -20.09 -5.01
C GLU A 15 -9.99 -19.31 -4.91
N ASN A 16 -10.22 -18.34 -5.82
CA ASN A 16 -11.42 -17.49 -5.89
C ASN A 16 -11.52 -16.42 -4.78
N ILE A 17 -10.43 -16.21 -4.03
CA ILE A 17 -10.29 -15.19 -3.00
C ILE A 17 -9.27 -14.17 -3.50
N TRP A 18 -9.65 -12.91 -3.46
CA TRP A 18 -8.77 -11.81 -3.80
C TRP A 18 -8.05 -11.31 -2.55
N THR A 19 -6.77 -11.05 -2.72
CA THR A 19 -5.84 -10.52 -1.71
C THR A 19 -5.28 -9.19 -2.20
N SER A 20 -5.41 -8.15 -1.39
CA SER A 20 -4.88 -6.83 -1.68
C SER A 20 -3.65 -6.54 -0.84
N ASN A 21 -2.51 -6.36 -1.50
CA ASN A 21 -1.21 -6.08 -0.90
C ASN A 21 -0.79 -4.64 -1.19
N VAL A 22 -0.77 -3.78 -0.16
CA VAL A 22 -0.18 -2.44 -0.24
C VAL A 22 1.33 -2.56 -0.04
N VAL A 23 2.09 -2.36 -1.11
CA VAL A 23 3.55 -2.46 -1.11
C VAL A 23 4.21 -1.09 -1.16
N ARG A 24 5.36 -0.97 -0.49
CA ARG A 24 6.24 0.19 -0.58
C ARG A 24 7.51 -0.18 -1.33
N ARG A 25 8.00 0.73 -2.16
CA ARG A 25 9.31 0.62 -2.78
C ARG A 25 10.40 0.97 -1.77
N ALA A 26 11.14 -0.04 -1.32
CA ALA A 26 12.26 0.13 -0.41
C ALA A 26 13.55 0.48 -1.18
N SER A 27 13.75 -0.15 -2.34
CA SER A 27 14.86 0.12 -3.23
C SER A 27 14.42 0.02 -4.70
N ARG A 28 15.33 0.26 -5.66
CA ARG A 28 14.99 0.11 -7.09
C ARG A 28 14.49 -1.30 -7.43
N LYS A 29 15.00 -2.33 -6.75
CA LYS A 29 14.72 -3.74 -7.03
C LYS A 29 13.80 -4.40 -6.00
N GLU A 30 13.48 -3.70 -4.91
CA GLU A 30 12.84 -4.31 -3.75
C GLU A 30 11.54 -3.59 -3.39
N LEU A 31 10.47 -4.38 -3.31
CA LEU A 31 9.15 -4.00 -2.84
C LEU A 31 8.92 -4.72 -1.51
N ILE A 32 8.41 -3.99 -0.52
CA ILE A 32 8.12 -4.50 0.82
C ILE A 32 6.63 -4.32 1.08
N VAL A 33 5.97 -5.39 1.46
CA VAL A 33 4.55 -5.37 1.83
C VAL A 33 4.38 -4.58 3.13
N SER A 34 3.52 -3.58 3.12
CA SER A 34 3.23 -2.71 4.27
C SER A 34 1.89 -3.01 4.91
N LYS A 35 0.90 -3.44 4.12
CA LYS A 35 -0.43 -3.85 4.57
C LYS A 35 -0.94 -4.93 3.62
N THR A 36 -1.62 -5.94 4.16
CA THR A 36 -2.25 -7.02 3.38
C THR A 36 -3.63 -7.25 3.94
N GLU A 37 -4.60 -7.43 3.06
CA GLU A 37 -5.94 -7.87 3.40
C GLU A 37 -6.39 -8.93 2.41
N THR A 38 -7.00 -9.99 2.94
CA THR A 38 -7.44 -11.16 2.19
C THR A 38 -8.94 -11.35 2.41
N GLY A 39 -9.62 -12.01 1.48
CA GLY A 39 -11.04 -12.36 1.66
C GLY A 39 -11.99 -11.56 0.78
N PHE A 40 -11.48 -10.83 -0.20
CA PHE A 40 -12.31 -10.13 -1.17
C PHE A 40 -12.89 -11.13 -2.18
N LYS A 41 -14.14 -10.91 -2.58
CA LYS A 41 -14.80 -11.76 -3.58
C LYS A 41 -14.56 -11.27 -5.00
N THR A 42 -14.26 -9.99 -5.16
CA THR A 42 -14.02 -9.36 -6.45
C THR A 42 -12.72 -8.58 -6.44
N GLU A 43 -12.10 -8.48 -7.62
CA GLU A 43 -10.92 -7.64 -7.86
C GLU A 43 -11.20 -6.18 -7.53
N GLU A 44 -12.40 -5.69 -7.85
CA GLU A 44 -12.84 -4.31 -7.63
C GLU A 44 -12.89 -3.96 -6.13
N GLU A 45 -13.40 -4.85 -5.29
CA GLU A 45 -13.42 -4.68 -3.83
C GLU A 45 -11.98 -4.64 -3.27
N ALA A 46 -11.13 -5.55 -3.75
CA ALA A 46 -9.73 -5.63 -3.33
C ALA A 46 -8.92 -4.38 -3.75
N GLN A 47 -9.18 -3.86 -4.95
CA GLN A 47 -8.56 -2.65 -5.47
C GLN A 47 -9.03 -1.42 -4.70
N ALA A 48 -10.34 -1.27 -4.48
CA ALA A 48 -10.91 -0.14 -3.75
C ALA A 48 -10.37 -0.08 -2.32
N TRP A 49 -10.30 -1.24 -1.64
CA TRP A 49 -9.68 -1.33 -0.33
C TRP A 49 -8.19 -0.95 -0.37
N GLY A 50 -7.45 -1.43 -1.38
CA GLY A 50 -6.03 -1.13 -1.54
C GLY A 50 -5.77 0.37 -1.72
N ASP A 51 -6.60 1.06 -2.50
CA ASP A 51 -6.48 2.50 -2.75
C ASP A 51 -6.82 3.33 -1.50
N GLU A 52 -7.86 2.95 -0.76
CA GLU A 52 -8.21 3.57 0.51
C GLU A 52 -7.11 3.36 1.56
N ALA A 53 -6.63 2.12 1.70
CA ALA A 53 -5.56 1.76 2.61
C ALA A 53 -4.25 2.49 2.27
N LEU A 54 -3.93 2.66 0.98
CA LEU A 54 -2.76 3.40 0.53
C LEU A 54 -2.86 4.88 0.89
N LYS A 55 -4.03 5.50 0.72
CA LYS A 55 -4.27 6.90 1.10
C LYS A 55 -4.09 7.11 2.60
N GLU A 56 -4.75 6.28 3.40
CA GLU A 56 -4.63 6.32 4.87
C GLU A 56 -3.17 6.12 5.30
N PHE A 57 -2.47 5.16 4.69
CA PHE A 57 -1.09 4.87 5.00
C PHE A 57 -0.17 6.06 4.70
N VAL A 58 -0.33 6.73 3.56
CA VAL A 58 0.46 7.92 3.19
C VAL A 58 0.23 9.06 4.18
N GLU A 59 -1.01 9.31 4.58
CA GLU A 59 -1.35 10.34 5.57
C GLU A 59 -0.71 10.04 6.93
N GLN A 60 -0.79 8.78 7.40
CA GLN A 60 -0.13 8.34 8.62
C GLN A 60 1.39 8.51 8.55
N GLN A 61 2.03 8.17 7.42
CA GLN A 61 3.47 8.38 7.23
C GLN A 61 3.83 9.87 7.24
N GLY A 62 3.00 10.72 6.62
CA GLY A 62 3.17 12.18 6.63
C GLY A 62 3.15 12.76 8.04
N THR A 63 2.20 12.35 8.88
CA THR A 63 2.12 12.80 10.28
C THR A 63 3.30 12.31 11.12
N ARG A 64 3.73 11.06 10.94
CA ARG A 64 4.92 10.50 11.62
C ARG A 64 6.19 11.26 11.25
N ASN A 65 6.39 11.56 9.97
CA ASN A 65 7.54 12.33 9.50
C ASN A 65 7.56 13.75 10.07
N LYS A 66 6.40 14.42 10.14
CA LYS A 66 6.28 15.74 10.75
C LYS A 66 6.67 15.73 12.23
N ARG A 67 6.16 14.77 13.01
CA ARG A 67 6.51 14.59 14.44
C ARG A 67 7.99 14.31 14.64
N HIS A 68 8.61 13.52 13.77
CA HIS A 68 10.04 13.24 13.84
C HIS A 68 10.89 14.48 13.54
N ASN A 69 10.45 15.31 12.59
CA ASN A 69 11.15 16.55 12.25
C ASN A 69 11.06 17.60 13.38
N GLU A 70 9.93 17.68 14.07
CA GLU A 70 9.70 18.63 15.16
C GLU A 70 10.52 18.30 16.43
N LYS A 71 10.94 17.03 16.59
CA LYS A 71 11.78 16.58 17.71
C LYS A 71 13.29 16.70 17.46
N ARG A 72 13.72 17.09 16.26
CA ARG A 72 15.13 17.09 15.85
C ARG A 72 15.72 18.49 15.93
#